data_AF-A0A4Y2FGG5-F1
#
_entry.id   AF-A0A4Y2FGG5-F1
#
_cell.length_a   1.000
_cell.length_b   1.000
_cell.length_c   1.000
_cell.angle_alpha   90.00
_cell.angle_beta   90.00
_cell.angle_gamma   90.00
#
_symmetry.space_group_name_H-M   'P 1'
#
loop_
_entity.id
_entity.type
_entity.pdbx_description
1 polymer ?
#
loop_
_entity_poly.entity_id
_entity_poly.type
_entity_poly.pdbx_seq_one_letter_code
_entity_poly.pdbx_strand_id
1 'polypeptide(L)'
;MSVQEDQLLEIANDAALKQCRFEKTTLPVFWIKVIAEYPEIATRALKSLLPFPTTYLCEAGFSAVTATKTKQRNKLDINSTLRVPLSPITSRFNRLVAKKQAQGSH
;
A
#
# COMPACT_ATOMS: atom_id res chain seq x y z
N MET A 1 2.05 -8.05 32.11
CA MET A 1 1.31 -7.82 30.86
C MET A 1 1.48 -6.36 30.54
N SER A 2 1.96 -6.02 29.34
CA SER A 2 2.12 -4.61 28.96
C SER A 2 0.75 -4.00 28.67
N VAL A 3 0.56 -2.70 28.90
CA VAL A 3 -0.71 -1.98 28.64
C VAL A 3 -1.24 -2.24 27.22
N GLN A 4 -0.34 -2.46 26.26
CA GLN A 4 -0.69 -2.75 24.87
C GLN A 4 -1.23 -4.18 24.68
N GLU A 5 -0.67 -5.16 25.39
CA GLU A 5 -1.17 -6.54 25.37
C GLU A 5 -2.56 -6.63 26.00
N ASP A 6 -2.82 -5.86 27.06
CA ASP A 6 -4.12 -5.79 27.73
C ASP A 6 -5.20 -5.22 26.80
N GLN A 7 -4.89 -4.13 26.12
CA GLN A 7 -5.80 -3.53 25.14
C GLN A 7 -6.03 -4.43 23.91
N LEU A 8 -5.01 -5.17 23.46
CA LEU A 8 -5.19 -6.16 22.39
C LEU A 8 -6.09 -7.32 22.84
N LEU A 9 -5.94 -7.75 24.10
CA LEU A 9 -6.78 -8.78 24.69
C LEU A 9 -8.23 -8.30 24.84
N GLU A 10 -8.43 -7.03 25.21
CA GLU A 10 -9.74 -6.39 25.27
C GLU A 10 -10.41 -6.34 23.89
N ILE A 11 -9.71 -5.84 22.86
CA ILE A 11 -10.19 -5.82 21.48
C ILE A 11 -10.49 -7.24 20.97
N ALA A 12 -9.67 -8.22 21.35
CA ALA A 12 -9.88 -9.61 20.98
C ALA A 12 -11.06 -10.25 21.70
N ASN A 13 -11.40 -9.82 22.91
CA ASN A 13 -12.54 -10.36 23.66
C ASN A 13 -13.84 -9.59 23.41
N ASP A 14 -13.78 -8.43 22.78
CA ASP A 14 -14.95 -7.69 22.35
C ASP A 14 -15.67 -8.42 21.19
N ALA A 15 -16.76 -9.11 21.56
CA ALA A 15 -17.62 -9.84 20.64
C ALA A 15 -18.28 -8.91 19.59
N ALA A 16 -18.57 -7.65 19.94
CA ALA A 16 -19.17 -6.69 19.02
C ALA A 16 -18.16 -6.22 17.97
N LEU A 17 -16.90 -5.99 18.35
CA LEU A 17 -15.84 -5.66 17.40
C LEU A 17 -15.55 -6.83 16.44
N LYS A 18 -15.55 -8.06 16.96
CA LYS A 18 -15.39 -9.29 16.16
C LYS A 18 -16.51 -9.46 15.12
N GLN A 19 -17.78 -9.44 15.54
CA GLN A 19 -18.92 -9.72 14.65
C GLN A 19 -19.28 -8.54 13.71
N CYS A 20 -19.18 -7.30 14.17
CA CYS A 20 -19.69 -6.16 13.40
C CYS A 20 -18.62 -5.50 12.52
N ARG A 21 -17.33 -5.56 12.90
CA ARG A 21 -16.29 -4.77 12.23
C ARG A 21 -15.22 -5.63 11.57
N PHE A 22 -14.79 -6.74 12.16
CA PHE A 22 -13.69 -7.53 11.59
C PHE A 22 -14.11 -8.35 10.36
N GLU A 23 -15.22 -9.10 10.41
CA GLU A 23 -15.66 -9.95 9.29
C GLU A 23 -16.19 -9.16 8.09
N LYS A 24 -16.63 -7.92 8.30
CA LYS A 24 -17.31 -7.10 7.29
C LYS A 24 -16.41 -6.05 6.64
N THR A 25 -15.20 -5.82 7.15
CA THR A 25 -14.30 -4.76 6.64
C THR A 25 -12.88 -5.27 6.42
N THR A 26 -12.11 -4.54 5.61
CA THR A 26 -10.69 -4.82 5.43
C THR A 26 -9.91 -4.43 6.69
N LEU A 27 -8.78 -5.11 6.93
CA LEU A 27 -7.98 -4.90 8.13
C LEU A 27 -7.56 -3.43 8.36
N PRO A 28 -7.16 -2.64 7.35
CA PRO A 28 -6.89 -1.20 7.55
C PRO A 28 -8.14 -0.40 7.94
N VAL A 29 -9.30 -0.72 7.36
CA VAL A 29 -10.56 -0.03 7.65
C VAL A 29 -11.04 -0.34 9.07
N PHE A 30 -10.82 -1.57 9.54
CA PHE A 30 -11.05 -1.94 10.95
C PHE A 30 -10.24 -1.04 11.89
N TRP A 31 -8.93 -0.94 11.69
CA TRP A 31 -8.06 -0.14 12.56
C TRP A 31 -8.37 1.37 12.51
N ILE A 32 -8.79 1.89 11.35
CA ILE A 32 -9.27 3.27 11.24
C ILE A 32 -10.53 3.49 12.09
N LYS A 33 -11.45 2.53 12.16
CA LYS A 33 -12.68 2.67 12.95
C LYS A 33 -12.46 2.61 14.45
N VAL A 34 -11.48 1.83 14.91
CA VAL A 34 -11.16 1.68 16.34
C VAL A 34 -10.12 2.70 16.83
N ILE A 35 -9.59 3.56 15.95
CA ILE A 35 -8.54 4.54 16.30
C ILE A 35 -9.00 5.56 17.36
N ALA A 36 -10.30 5.86 17.41
CA ALA A 36 -10.84 6.78 18.40
C ALA A 36 -10.82 6.19 19.82
N GLU A 37 -10.99 4.87 19.94
CA GLU A 37 -11.04 4.13 21.19
C GLU A 37 -9.63 3.68 21.62
N TYR A 38 -8.81 3.23 20.65
CA TYR A 38 -7.46 2.68 20.87
C TYR A 38 -6.41 3.35 19.97
N PRO A 39 -6.13 4.65 20.15
CA PRO A 39 -5.31 5.42 19.22
C PRO A 39 -3.88 4.87 19.07
N GLU A 40 -3.25 4.42 20.15
CA GLU A 40 -1.86 3.95 20.12
C GLU A 40 -1.70 2.65 19.33
N ILE A 41 -2.53 1.65 19.63
CA ILE A 41 -2.49 0.33 18.97
C ILE A 41 -2.96 0.45 17.52
N ALA A 42 -4.05 1.17 17.28
CA ALA A 42 -4.55 1.37 15.92
C ALA A 42 -3.51 2.09 15.04
N THR A 43 -2.80 3.09 15.58
CA THR A 43 -1.72 3.77 14.85
C THR A 43 -0.58 2.82 14.51
N ARG A 44 -0.16 1.96 15.45
CA ARG A 44 0.89 0.96 15.20
C ARG A 44 0.45 -0.07 14.16
N ALA A 45 -0.77 -0.60 14.28
CA ALA A 45 -1.33 -1.54 13.31
C ALA A 45 -1.43 -0.92 11.91
N LEU A 46 -1.93 0.31 11.80
CA LEU A 46 -2.02 1.03 10.52
C LEU A 46 -0.66 1.30 9.90
N LYS A 47 0.36 1.64 10.70
CA LYS A 47 1.73 1.79 10.20
C LYS A 47 2.28 0.50 9.61
N SER A 48 1.97 -0.65 10.20
CA SER A 48 2.38 -1.97 9.68
C SER A 48 1.57 -2.41 8.47
N LEU A 49 0.30 -2.00 8.38
CA LEU A 49 -0.64 -2.45 7.34
C LEU A 49 -0.67 -1.56 6.10
N LEU A 50 -0.48 -0.26 6.26
CA LEU A 50 -0.45 0.66 5.15
C LEU A 50 0.90 0.49 4.42
N PRO A 51 0.91 0.41 3.09
CA PRO A 51 2.14 0.18 2.31
C PRO A 51 3.12 1.37 2.33
N PHE A 52 2.76 2.46 3.00
CA PHE A 52 3.55 3.70 3.10
C PHE A 52 4.95 3.61 3.75
N PRO A 53 5.40 2.51 4.40
CA PRO A 53 6.77 2.43 4.88
C PRO A 53 7.68 1.46 4.11
N THR A 54 7.25 0.82 3.01
CA THR A 54 8.24 0.05 2.25
C THR A 54 9.20 1.04 1.60
N THR A 55 10.49 0.94 1.94
CA THR A 55 11.55 1.73 1.31
C THR A 55 11.43 1.68 -0.21
N TYR A 56 10.99 0.54 -0.75
CA TYR A 56 10.67 0.32 -2.15
C TYR A 56 9.73 1.36 -2.78
N LEU A 57 8.59 1.71 -2.18
CA LEU A 57 7.68 2.68 -2.81
C LEU A 57 8.27 4.10 -2.80
N CYS A 58 8.96 4.46 -1.72
CA CYS A 58 9.70 5.72 -1.66
C CYS A 58 10.83 5.75 -2.71
N GLU A 59 11.65 4.71 -2.77
CA GLU A 59 12.74 4.53 -3.74
C GLU A 59 12.22 4.55 -5.19
N ALA A 60 11.14 3.82 -5.47
CA ALA A 60 10.50 3.76 -6.78
C ALA A 60 9.93 5.14 -7.18
N GLY A 61 9.30 5.85 -6.23
CA GLY A 61 8.79 7.21 -6.46
C GLY A 61 9.92 8.20 -6.77
N PHE A 62 10.97 8.23 -5.95
CA PHE A 62 12.13 9.10 -6.17
C PHE A 62 12.88 8.75 -7.46
N SER A 63 13.04 7.46 -7.76
CA SER A 63 13.66 6.98 -9.01
C SER A 63 12.86 7.43 -10.23
N ALA A 64 11.53 7.29 -10.20
CA ALA A 64 10.65 7.73 -11.28
C ALA A 64 10.73 9.24 -11.53
N VAL A 65 10.68 10.05 -10.47
CA VAL A 65 10.83 11.52 -10.58
C VAL A 65 12.21 11.90 -11.14
N THR A 66 13.27 11.23 -10.68
CA THR A 66 14.64 11.47 -11.15
C THR A 66 14.81 11.09 -12.62
N ALA A 67 14.21 9.98 -13.05
CA ALA A 67 14.23 9.54 -14.44
C ALA A 67 13.49 10.52 -15.37
N THR A 68 12.33 11.03 -14.95
CA THR A 68 11.60 12.04 -15.71
C THR A 68 12.40 13.34 -15.82
N LYS A 69 12.99 13.83 -14.71
CA LYS A 69 13.83 15.04 -14.70
C LYS A 69 15.04 14.95 -15.64
N THR A 70 15.67 13.78 -15.74
CA THR A 70 16.93 13.61 -16.48
C THR A 70 16.73 13.20 -17.94
N LYS A 71 15.73 12.37 -18.25
CA LYS A 71 15.54 11.77 -19.59
C LYS A 71 14.36 12.33 -20.36
N GLN A 72 13.35 12.89 -19.69
CA GLN A 72 12.13 13.40 -20.31
C GLN A 72 12.04 14.92 -20.09
N ARG A 73 12.95 15.68 -20.73
CA ARG A 73 13.06 17.14 -20.56
C ARG A 73 11.77 17.93 -20.86
N ASN A 74 10.80 17.35 -21.58
CA ASN A 74 9.62 18.07 -22.09
C ASN A 74 8.26 17.56 -21.59
N LYS A 75 8.20 16.59 -20.66
CA LYS A 75 6.93 16.10 -20.07
C LYS A 75 7.07 15.92 -18.56
N LEU A 76 6.82 17.00 -17.83
CA LEU A 76 6.74 17.02 -16.36
C LEU A 76 5.30 16.73 -15.91
N ASP A 77 4.77 15.56 -16.25
CA ASP A 77 3.55 15.08 -15.60
C ASP A 77 3.94 14.06 -14.52
N ILE A 78 3.95 14.54 -13.27
CA ILE A 78 4.29 13.76 -12.09
C ILE A 78 3.23 12.68 -11.85
N ASN A 79 1.96 12.96 -12.13
CA ASN A 79 0.88 12.00 -11.89
C ASN A 79 1.02 10.79 -12.82
N SER A 80 1.21 11.01 -14.12
CA SER A 80 1.43 9.88 -15.04
C SER A 80 2.75 9.15 -14.78
N THR A 81 3.80 9.89 -14.39
CA THR A 81 5.12 9.33 -14.03
C THR A 81 5.03 8.38 -12.83
N LEU A 82 4.31 8.76 -11.79
CA LEU A 82 4.21 7.99 -10.54
C LEU A 82 3.15 6.88 -10.60
N ARG A 83 2.12 7.02 -11.45
CA ARG A 83 0.98 6.10 -11.51
C ARG A 83 1.37 4.65 -11.80
N VAL A 84 2.30 4.44 -12.73
CA VAL A 84 2.74 3.08 -13.12
C VAL A 84 3.66 2.44 -12.07
N PRO A 85 4.77 3.08 -11.63
CA PRO A 85 5.69 2.48 -10.66
C PRO A 85 5.12 2.35 -9.25
N LEU A 86 4.18 3.21 -8.85
CA LEU A 86 3.52 3.14 -7.54
C LEU A 86 2.18 2.40 -7.57
N SER A 87 1.83 1.79 -8.71
CA SER A 87 0.57 1.04 -8.81
C SER A 87 0.63 -0.22 -7.95
N PRO A 88 -0.40 -0.52 -7.14
CA PRO A 88 -0.54 -1.82 -6.49
C PRO A 88 -0.89 -2.94 -7.48
N ILE A 89 -1.14 -2.59 -8.75
CA ILE A 89 -1.45 -3.55 -9.82
C ILE A 89 -0.16 -4.22 -10.27
N THR A 90 -0.04 -5.53 -10.03
CA THR A 90 1.05 -6.33 -10.58
C THR A 90 1.03 -6.31 -12.11
N SER A 91 2.15 -5.92 -12.71
CA SER A 91 2.32 -5.89 -14.15
C SER A 91 2.21 -7.31 -14.71
N ARG A 92 1.30 -7.50 -15.67
CA ARG A 92 1.11 -8.79 -16.35
C ARG A 92 2.19 -9.02 -17.41
N PHE A 93 3.46 -9.05 -16.99
CA PHE A 93 4.61 -9.20 -17.89
C PHE A 93 4.49 -10.46 -18.76
N ASN A 94 4.06 -11.58 -18.19
CA ASN A 94 3.85 -12.83 -18.95
C ASN A 94 2.89 -12.63 -20.14
N ARG A 95 1.82 -11.84 -19.96
CA ARG A 95 0.86 -11.53 -21.03
C ARG A 95 1.44 -10.58 -22.07
N LEU A 96 2.28 -9.63 -21.65
CA LEU A 96 2.97 -8.72 -22.58
C LEU A 96 4.01 -9.45 -23.42
N VAL A 97 4.80 -10.34 -22.79
CA VAL A 97 5.81 -11.16 -23.47
C VAL A 97 5.15 -12.13 -24.46
N ALA A 98 4.08 -12.81 -24.06
CA ALA A 98 3.33 -13.70 -24.94
C ALA A 98 2.69 -13.00 -26.16
N LYS A 99 2.39 -11.70 -26.04
CA LYS A 99 1.83 -10.88 -27.13
C LYS A 99 2.90 -10.14 -27.94
N LYS A 100 4.17 -10.23 -27.55
CA LYS A 100 5.26 -9.54 -28.25
C LYS A 100 5.65 -10.37 -29.48
N GLN A 101 5.11 -10.01 -30.64
CA GLN A 101 5.55 -10.59 -31.91
C GLN A 101 6.91 -10.00 -32.28
N ALA A 102 7.90 -10.85 -32.57
CA ALA A 102 9.19 -10.42 -33.08
C ALA A 102 8.97 -9.73 -34.43
N GLN A 103 9.12 -8.41 -34.46
CA GLN A 103 9.21 -7.68 -35.72
C GLN A 103 10.57 -8.06 -36.31
N GLY A 104 10.56 -8.79 -37.42
CA GLY A 104 11.78 -9.06 -38.16
C GLY A 104 12.44 -7.75 -38.53
N SER A 105 13.74 -7.64 -38.26
CA SER A 105 14.55 -6.52 -38.74
C SER A 105 14.67 -6.59 -40.25
N HIS A 106 14.47 -5.44 -40.91
CA HIS A 106 14.64 -5.26 -42.36
C HIS A 106 16.11 -5.07 -42.75
#